data_AF-M5VG70-F1
#
_entry.id   AF-M5VG70-F1
#
_cell.length_a   1.000
_cell.length_b   1.000
_cell.length_c   1.000
_cell.angle_alpha   90.00
_cell.angle_beta   90.00
_cell.angle_gamma   90.00
#
_symmetry.space_group_name_H-M   'P 1'
#
loop_
_entity.id
_entity.type
_entity.pdbx_description
1 polymer ?
#
loop_
_entity_poly.entity_id
_entity_poly.type
_entity_poly.pdbx_seq_one_letter_code
_entity_poly.pdbx_strand_id
1 'polypeptide(L)'
;MHNNKRIIAVIQARGGSKGIPKKNIYPLVEHPLISYSIAAALNSKYIDELVVTTDSEEIAEIARKYGAKTPFLRPAELSGDNVLSVDSLRHAVIESEKFFGIFYDYVIELPCVSPLRDHTHIDSALEKLFSTGADSVISVVNTGEKHPVRLKRIINDQIKDFCKEFPEPKAGSRRQDLEDCYIRNGAIYSMTRSCLIDKFSRHGEDSRPYIMPDEKSINIDSKFDLKLAEILIREGYSENKPKIIELTSPEIHPKKGLPKILVTCPLHFLSEVKKQIIEDWNCIIASSSDKEKIREILRDDVEAWICNPSPTYMIDESLLRELPMLKILATPSTGSNHIDKDYCKRNGISVLSLKDTDFVKNIYASSEYTFALMLSLVRNIPFSAEAARKGLWRNVEDKFRGHEFEILSLGIIGYGRIGSNLARYSHLMVQKIYAYDPYVKINDSYVQQESDYKEVLAKSDILAICVHLDENTIGMVNESWFKLMKHGVYFVNTSRGEIINEKALLENLSSGKIKSAALDVISNEQNPNKINHPIVQYARNHDNLILTPHIAGLTYESEAKAARFILNMVKEALRGEVEDYGTIVKR
;
A
#
# COMPACT_ATOMS: atom_id res chain seq x y z
N MET A 1 -11.86 -4.06 -21.38
CA MET A 1 -12.22 -4.77 -22.62
C MET A 1 -10.94 -5.05 -23.37
N HIS A 2 -10.76 -6.26 -23.91
CA HIS A 2 -9.60 -6.61 -24.73
C HIS A 2 -10.04 -6.93 -26.16
N ASN A 3 -9.55 -6.19 -27.16
CA ASN A 3 -9.94 -6.36 -28.57
C ASN A 3 -11.48 -6.39 -28.76
N ASN A 4 -12.18 -5.44 -28.13
CA ASN A 4 -13.65 -5.35 -28.06
C ASN A 4 -14.37 -6.51 -27.37
N LYS A 5 -13.65 -7.42 -26.71
CA LYS A 5 -14.23 -8.51 -25.93
C LYS A 5 -14.26 -8.19 -24.44
N ARG A 6 -15.34 -8.61 -23.76
CA ARG A 6 -15.59 -8.38 -22.34
C ARG A 6 -15.27 -9.61 -21.51
N ILE A 7 -14.67 -9.41 -20.34
CA ILE A 7 -14.22 -10.49 -19.45
C ILE A 7 -14.86 -10.32 -18.07
N ILE A 8 -15.60 -11.33 -17.63
CA ILE A 8 -16.11 -11.42 -16.25
C ILE A 8 -15.28 -12.40 -15.43
N ALA A 9 -14.82 -11.95 -14.27
CA ALA A 9 -14.27 -12.80 -13.24
C ALA A 9 -15.33 -13.15 -12.20
N VAL A 10 -15.42 -14.44 -11.86
CA VAL A 10 -16.37 -14.95 -10.88
C VAL A 10 -15.62 -15.68 -9.77
N ILE A 11 -15.85 -15.23 -8.54
CA ILE A 11 -15.39 -15.91 -7.32
C ILE A 11 -16.59 -16.61 -6.69
N GLN A 12 -16.50 -17.92 -6.53
CA GLN A 12 -17.57 -18.73 -5.96
C GLN A 12 -17.33 -18.97 -4.47
N ALA A 13 -18.21 -18.47 -3.61
CA ALA A 13 -18.03 -18.53 -2.17
C ALA A 13 -19.29 -19.01 -1.45
N ARG A 14 -19.37 -20.30 -1.08
CA ARG A 14 -20.49 -20.83 -0.29
C ARG A 14 -20.33 -20.65 1.21
N GLY A 15 -21.44 -20.45 1.93
CA GLY A 15 -21.44 -20.38 3.39
C GLY A 15 -21.13 -21.72 4.07
N GLY A 16 -21.70 -22.82 3.54
CA GLY A 16 -21.59 -24.16 4.11
C GLY A 16 -20.27 -24.88 3.80
N SER A 17 -19.20 -24.56 4.54
CA SER A 17 -17.91 -25.28 4.44
C SER A 17 -17.76 -26.33 5.56
N LYS A 18 -17.57 -27.61 5.20
CA LYS A 18 -17.44 -28.72 6.17
C LYS A 18 -16.05 -28.86 6.79
N GLY A 19 -14.97 -28.71 6.01
CA GLY A 19 -13.59 -28.90 6.50
C GLY A 19 -13.10 -27.76 7.39
N ILE A 20 -13.30 -26.52 6.93
CA ILE A 20 -13.00 -25.29 7.70
C ILE A 20 -14.31 -24.50 7.79
N PRO A 21 -14.91 -24.33 8.98
CA PRO A 21 -16.10 -23.51 9.14
C PRO A 21 -15.87 -22.10 8.59
N LYS A 22 -16.83 -21.61 7.78
CA LYS A 22 -16.74 -20.30 7.11
C LYS A 22 -15.44 -20.09 6.31
N LYS A 23 -14.88 -21.14 5.68
CA LYS A 23 -13.58 -21.14 4.96
C LYS A 23 -13.32 -19.88 4.13
N ASN A 24 -14.29 -19.46 3.31
CA ASN A 24 -14.14 -18.32 2.39
C ASN A 24 -13.88 -16.99 3.11
N ILE A 25 -14.33 -16.83 4.35
CA ILE A 25 -14.10 -15.63 5.16
C ILE A 25 -13.22 -15.92 6.39
N TYR A 26 -12.53 -17.06 6.38
CA TYR A 26 -11.61 -17.42 7.44
C TYR A 26 -10.45 -16.40 7.48
N PRO A 27 -10.06 -15.89 8.66
CA PRO A 27 -8.93 -14.97 8.78
C PRO A 27 -7.63 -15.64 8.33
N LEU A 28 -6.96 -15.06 7.33
CA LEU A 28 -5.65 -15.46 6.84
C LEU A 28 -4.74 -14.24 6.91
N VAL A 29 -3.82 -14.23 7.87
CA VAL A 29 -3.09 -13.02 8.29
C VAL A 29 -4.08 -11.95 8.76
N GLU A 30 -4.06 -10.73 8.22
CA GLU A 30 -4.92 -9.60 8.63
C GLU A 30 -6.25 -9.52 7.84
N HIS A 31 -6.47 -10.43 6.88
CA HIS A 31 -7.59 -10.34 5.93
C HIS A 31 -8.34 -11.68 5.76
N PRO A 32 -9.64 -11.68 5.40
CA PRO A 32 -10.38 -12.91 5.13
C PRO A 32 -9.88 -13.58 3.85
N LEU A 33 -9.91 -14.91 3.78
CA LEU A 33 -9.37 -15.70 2.66
C LEU A 33 -9.84 -15.20 1.27
N ILE A 34 -11.13 -14.92 1.09
CA ILE A 34 -11.70 -14.43 -0.17
C ILE A 34 -11.06 -13.13 -0.68
N SER A 35 -10.57 -12.29 0.24
CA SER A 35 -10.01 -10.99 -0.10
C SER A 35 -8.75 -11.07 -0.95
N TYR A 36 -7.99 -12.16 -0.85
CA TYR A 36 -6.80 -12.40 -1.68
C TYR A 36 -7.17 -12.65 -3.14
N SER A 37 -8.22 -13.44 -3.39
CA SER A 37 -8.75 -13.64 -4.75
C SER A 37 -9.36 -12.35 -5.31
N ILE A 38 -10.04 -11.56 -4.48
CA ILE A 38 -10.58 -10.26 -4.88
C ILE A 38 -9.44 -9.30 -5.27
N ALA A 39 -8.41 -9.17 -4.43
CA ALA A 39 -7.26 -8.34 -4.71
C ALA A 39 -6.51 -8.78 -5.99
N ALA A 40 -6.36 -10.09 -6.21
CA ALA A 40 -5.76 -10.60 -7.43
C ALA A 40 -6.55 -10.19 -8.68
N ALA A 41 -7.88 -10.33 -8.62
CA ALA A 41 -8.77 -10.00 -9.73
C ALA A 41 -8.83 -8.50 -10.03
N LEU A 42 -8.94 -7.65 -9.00
CA LEU A 42 -8.98 -6.19 -9.15
C LEU A 42 -7.69 -5.61 -9.73
N ASN A 43 -6.55 -6.30 -9.55
CA ASN A 43 -5.26 -5.89 -10.12
C ASN A 43 -5.01 -6.43 -11.54
N SER A 44 -5.92 -7.24 -12.11
CA SER A 44 -5.79 -7.75 -13.48
C SER A 44 -6.00 -6.64 -14.51
N LYS A 45 -5.24 -6.70 -15.61
CA LYS A 45 -5.38 -5.75 -16.73
C LYS A 45 -6.63 -6.00 -17.58
N TYR A 46 -7.18 -7.22 -17.53
CA TYR A 46 -8.16 -7.69 -18.49
C TYR A 46 -9.58 -7.84 -17.92
N ILE A 47 -9.71 -8.04 -16.61
CA ILE A 47 -11.01 -8.23 -15.97
C ILE A 47 -11.81 -6.92 -16.06
N ASP A 48 -12.96 -6.98 -16.74
CA ASP A 48 -13.90 -5.86 -16.83
C ASP A 48 -14.82 -5.82 -15.61
N GLU A 49 -15.27 -7.00 -15.17
CA GLU A 49 -16.24 -7.14 -14.08
C GLU A 49 -15.85 -8.26 -13.13
N LEU A 50 -15.84 -7.96 -11.83
CA LEU A 50 -15.56 -8.92 -10.77
C LEU A 50 -16.81 -9.15 -9.92
N VAL A 51 -17.33 -10.38 -9.97
CA VAL A 51 -18.51 -10.80 -9.22
C VAL A 51 -18.15 -11.89 -8.23
N VAL A 52 -18.58 -11.72 -6.98
CA VAL A 52 -18.62 -12.78 -5.98
C VAL A 52 -20.04 -13.34 -5.95
N THR A 53 -20.17 -14.65 -6.23
CA THR A 53 -21.44 -15.37 -6.09
C THR A 53 -21.46 -16.14 -4.77
N THR A 54 -22.48 -15.88 -3.95
CA THR A 54 -22.62 -16.46 -2.61
C THR A 54 -24.08 -16.57 -2.20
N ASP A 55 -24.37 -17.56 -1.36
CA ASP A 55 -25.65 -17.77 -0.66
C ASP A 55 -25.69 -17.11 0.73
N SER A 56 -24.61 -16.43 1.12
CA SER A 56 -24.44 -15.85 2.45
C SER A 56 -24.30 -14.33 2.38
N GLU A 57 -25.21 -13.61 3.03
CA GLU A 57 -25.14 -12.15 3.12
C GLU A 57 -23.85 -11.68 3.82
N GLU A 58 -23.39 -12.39 4.84
CA GLU A 58 -22.12 -12.12 5.53
C GLU A 58 -20.92 -12.15 4.57
N ILE A 59 -20.86 -13.17 3.70
CA ILE A 59 -19.81 -13.27 2.67
C ILE A 59 -19.97 -12.13 1.65
N ALA A 60 -21.20 -11.78 1.27
CA ALA A 60 -21.47 -10.72 0.31
C ALA A 60 -21.02 -9.34 0.83
N GLU A 61 -21.34 -9.02 2.09
CA GLU A 61 -20.90 -7.79 2.76
C GLU A 61 -19.38 -7.70 2.85
N ILE A 62 -18.71 -8.80 3.23
CA ILE A 62 -17.25 -8.85 3.27
C ILE A 62 -16.67 -8.65 1.86
N ALA A 63 -17.19 -9.35 0.86
CA ALA A 63 -16.73 -9.21 -0.52
C ALA A 63 -16.85 -7.76 -1.04
N ARG A 64 -17.97 -7.08 -0.75
CA ARG A 64 -18.18 -5.67 -1.09
C ARG A 64 -17.17 -4.75 -0.40
N LYS A 65 -16.87 -4.98 0.88
CA LYS A 65 -15.83 -4.25 1.63
C LYS A 65 -14.44 -4.38 1.03
N TYR A 66 -14.17 -5.42 0.23
CA TYR A 66 -12.89 -5.62 -0.46
C TYR A 66 -12.94 -5.26 -1.95
N GLY A 67 -14.07 -4.71 -2.45
CA GLY A 67 -14.19 -4.17 -3.80
C GLY A 67 -14.84 -5.06 -4.84
N ALA A 68 -15.29 -6.27 -4.49
CA ALA A 68 -16.02 -7.13 -5.42
C ALA A 68 -17.51 -6.76 -5.48
N LYS A 69 -18.15 -6.98 -6.63
CA LYS A 69 -19.60 -6.82 -6.77
C LYS A 69 -20.33 -8.08 -6.33
N THR A 70 -21.45 -7.90 -5.65
CA THR A 70 -22.37 -8.99 -5.24
C THR A 70 -23.80 -8.62 -5.63
N PRO A 71 -24.10 -8.54 -6.94
CA PRO A 71 -25.35 -7.96 -7.44
C PRO A 71 -26.61 -8.76 -7.07
N PHE A 72 -26.45 -10.04 -6.74
CA PHE A 72 -27.52 -10.95 -6.34
C PHE A 72 -26.99 -11.97 -5.32
N LEU A 73 -27.90 -12.53 -4.52
CA LEU A 73 -27.62 -13.74 -3.76
C LEU A 73 -27.86 -14.97 -4.62
N ARG A 74 -26.96 -15.95 -4.49
CA ARG A 74 -27.08 -17.25 -5.16
C ARG A 74 -28.22 -18.07 -4.49
N PRO A 75 -29.11 -18.70 -5.27
CA PRO A 75 -30.12 -19.60 -4.76
C PRO A 75 -29.54 -20.73 -3.89
N ALA A 76 -30.26 -21.12 -2.83
CA ALA A 76 -29.80 -22.15 -1.90
C ALA A 76 -29.61 -23.52 -2.58
N GLU A 77 -30.44 -23.85 -3.58
CA GLU A 77 -30.33 -25.06 -4.40
C GLU A 77 -29.01 -25.16 -5.19
N LEU A 78 -28.35 -24.03 -5.47
CA LEU A 78 -27.05 -23.95 -6.13
C LEU A 78 -25.87 -23.84 -5.13
N SER A 79 -26.10 -24.15 -3.85
CA SER A 79 -25.11 -23.99 -2.78
C SER A 79 -24.88 -25.25 -1.94
N GLY A 80 -25.57 -26.35 -2.26
CA GLY A 80 -25.43 -27.64 -1.60
C GLY A 80 -24.11 -28.37 -1.89
N ASP A 81 -23.82 -29.42 -1.11
CA ASP A 81 -22.57 -30.19 -1.25
C ASP A 81 -22.44 -30.94 -2.58
N ASN A 82 -23.57 -31.29 -3.20
CA ASN A 82 -23.63 -32.05 -4.45
C ASN A 82 -23.70 -31.15 -5.69
N VAL A 83 -23.73 -29.82 -5.52
CA VAL A 83 -23.79 -28.87 -6.63
C VAL A 83 -22.42 -28.76 -7.29
N LEU A 84 -22.39 -28.85 -8.62
CA LEU A 84 -21.15 -28.72 -9.36
C LEU A 84 -20.78 -27.25 -9.48
N SER A 85 -19.48 -26.95 -9.44
CA SER A 85 -19.00 -25.57 -9.61
C SER A 85 -19.43 -24.93 -10.93
N VAL A 86 -19.74 -25.73 -11.96
CA VAL A 86 -20.24 -25.22 -13.25
C VAL A 86 -21.66 -24.68 -13.15
N ASP A 87 -22.50 -25.26 -12.29
CA ASP A 87 -23.91 -24.85 -12.10
C ASP A 87 -23.96 -23.44 -11.53
N SER A 88 -23.22 -23.23 -10.43
CA SER A 88 -23.17 -21.93 -9.75
C SER A 88 -22.42 -20.87 -10.56
N LEU A 89 -21.40 -21.26 -11.34
CA LEU A 89 -20.67 -20.36 -12.22
C LEU A 89 -21.56 -19.87 -13.37
N ARG A 90 -22.29 -20.78 -14.02
CA ARG A 90 -23.24 -20.45 -15.09
C ARG A 90 -24.35 -19.53 -14.59
N HIS A 91 -24.94 -19.85 -13.44
CA HIS A 91 -25.92 -18.97 -12.80
C HIS A 91 -25.36 -17.56 -12.58
N ALA A 92 -24.14 -17.46 -12.01
CA ALA A 92 -23.52 -16.17 -11.73
C ALA A 92 -23.30 -15.34 -13.00
N VAL A 93 -22.85 -15.95 -14.10
CA VAL A 93 -22.66 -15.22 -15.36
C VAL A 93 -24.00 -14.77 -15.93
N ILE A 94 -25.01 -15.64 -16.02
CA ILE A 94 -26.32 -15.29 -16.59
C ILE A 94 -27.00 -14.17 -15.79
N GLU A 95 -27.01 -14.26 -14.46
CA GLU A 95 -27.62 -13.22 -13.62
C GLU A 95 -26.82 -11.92 -13.67
N SER A 96 -25.50 -11.98 -13.82
CA SER A 96 -24.68 -10.78 -14.03
C SER A 96 -24.99 -10.12 -15.37
N GLU A 97 -25.14 -10.89 -16.44
CA GLU A 97 -25.51 -10.35 -17.76
C GLU A 97 -26.87 -9.65 -17.73
N LYS A 98 -27.84 -10.24 -17.02
CA LYS A 98 -29.15 -9.61 -16.79
C LYS A 98 -29.04 -8.33 -15.97
N PHE A 99 -28.30 -8.36 -14.86
CA PHE A 99 -28.17 -7.24 -13.94
C PHE A 99 -27.45 -6.04 -14.58
N PHE A 100 -26.34 -6.29 -15.28
CA PHE A 100 -25.54 -5.24 -15.91
C PHE A 100 -26.03 -4.86 -17.32
N GLY A 101 -26.93 -5.65 -17.93
CA GLY A 101 -27.43 -5.41 -19.27
C GLY A 101 -26.37 -5.58 -20.37
N ILE A 102 -25.37 -6.43 -20.13
CA ILE A 102 -24.22 -6.64 -21.03
C ILE A 102 -23.93 -8.13 -21.17
N PHE A 103 -23.36 -8.54 -22.30
CA PHE A 103 -22.86 -9.91 -22.51
C PHE A 103 -21.34 -9.94 -22.36
N TYR A 104 -20.82 -11.06 -21.88
CA TYR A 104 -19.38 -11.30 -21.77
C TYR A 104 -18.90 -12.27 -22.86
N ASP A 105 -17.64 -12.18 -23.25
CA ASP A 105 -17.03 -13.10 -24.23
C ASP A 105 -16.24 -14.20 -23.53
N TYR A 106 -15.61 -13.85 -22.42
CA TYR A 106 -14.80 -14.75 -21.60
C TYR A 106 -15.21 -14.71 -20.15
N VAL A 107 -15.09 -15.87 -19.50
CA VAL A 107 -15.38 -16.06 -18.09
C VAL A 107 -14.12 -16.61 -17.43
N ILE A 108 -13.74 -16.06 -16.29
CA ILE A 108 -12.66 -16.60 -15.46
C ILE A 108 -13.17 -16.90 -14.06
N GLU A 109 -13.14 -18.17 -13.68
CA GLU A 109 -13.39 -18.62 -12.32
C GLU A 109 -12.10 -18.49 -11.51
N LEU A 110 -12.20 -17.82 -10.37
CA LEU A 110 -11.10 -17.60 -9.44
C LEU A 110 -11.47 -18.16 -8.06
N PRO A 111 -11.27 -19.48 -7.82
CA PRO A 111 -11.62 -20.06 -6.52
C PRO A 111 -10.91 -19.36 -5.35
N CYS A 112 -11.64 -19.18 -4.24
CA CYS A 112 -11.17 -18.52 -3.01
C CYS A 112 -9.98 -19.24 -2.35
N VAL A 113 -9.83 -20.52 -2.63
CA VAL A 113 -8.91 -21.43 -1.95
C VAL A 113 -7.45 -21.29 -2.40
N SER A 114 -7.15 -20.40 -3.34
CA SER A 114 -5.78 -20.18 -3.84
C SER A 114 -5.30 -18.74 -3.58
N PRO A 115 -4.98 -18.37 -2.32
CA PRO A 115 -4.69 -16.99 -1.93
C PRO A 115 -3.37 -16.44 -2.48
N LEU A 116 -2.47 -17.30 -2.94
CA LEU A 116 -1.14 -16.91 -3.47
C LEU A 116 -1.15 -16.65 -4.99
N ARG A 117 -2.24 -17.00 -5.69
CA ARG A 117 -2.43 -16.62 -7.09
C ARG A 117 -2.62 -15.11 -7.19
N ASP A 118 -1.76 -14.44 -7.94
CA ASP A 118 -1.84 -12.99 -8.17
C ASP A 118 -2.31 -12.63 -9.59
N HIS A 119 -2.44 -11.32 -9.84
CA HIS A 119 -2.91 -10.77 -11.12
C HIS A 119 -2.07 -11.19 -12.33
N THR A 120 -0.76 -11.41 -12.16
CA THR A 120 0.13 -11.81 -13.27
C THR A 120 -0.24 -13.19 -13.80
N HIS A 121 -0.68 -14.08 -12.90
CA HIS A 121 -1.16 -15.42 -13.26
C HIS A 121 -2.51 -15.37 -13.98
N ILE A 122 -3.40 -14.51 -13.51
CA ILE A 122 -4.72 -14.26 -14.11
C ILE A 122 -4.54 -13.72 -15.54
N ASP A 123 -3.72 -12.69 -15.69
CA ASP A 123 -3.44 -12.05 -16.97
C ASP A 123 -2.80 -13.04 -17.95
N SER A 124 -1.79 -13.80 -17.52
CA SER A 124 -1.10 -14.78 -18.37
C SER A 124 -2.02 -15.90 -18.84
N ALA A 125 -2.96 -16.36 -18.00
CA ALA A 125 -3.94 -17.38 -18.38
C ALA A 125 -4.93 -16.83 -19.44
N LEU A 126 -5.38 -15.59 -19.26
CA LEU A 126 -6.25 -14.91 -20.22
C LEU A 126 -5.54 -14.62 -21.54
N GLU A 127 -4.31 -14.11 -21.52
CA GLU A 127 -3.48 -13.90 -22.71
C GLU A 127 -3.28 -15.21 -23.51
N LYS A 128 -3.06 -16.32 -22.80
CA LYS A 128 -2.98 -17.65 -23.42
C LYS A 128 -4.30 -18.07 -24.06
N LEU A 129 -5.42 -17.80 -23.41
CA LEU A 129 -6.75 -18.08 -23.95
C LEU A 129 -7.00 -17.26 -25.23
N PHE A 130 -6.64 -15.98 -25.23
CA PHE A 130 -6.81 -15.09 -26.37
C PHE A 130 -5.93 -15.48 -27.56
N SER A 131 -4.64 -15.72 -27.30
CA SER A 131 -3.65 -15.99 -28.34
C SER A 131 -3.83 -17.36 -29.00
N THR A 132 -4.27 -18.36 -28.24
CA THR A 132 -4.51 -19.71 -28.78
C THR A 132 -5.88 -19.87 -29.42
N GLY A 133 -6.86 -19.05 -29.03
CA GLY A 133 -8.25 -19.23 -29.43
C GLY A 133 -8.90 -20.50 -28.86
N ALA A 134 -8.28 -21.11 -27.85
CA ALA A 134 -8.77 -22.32 -27.19
C ALA A 134 -10.14 -22.08 -26.52
N ASP A 135 -10.87 -23.16 -26.24
CA ASP A 135 -12.11 -23.07 -25.48
C ASP A 135 -11.86 -22.68 -24.01
N SER A 136 -10.73 -23.13 -23.45
CA SER A 136 -10.38 -22.88 -22.06
C SER A 136 -8.88 -22.94 -21.77
N VAL A 137 -8.45 -22.22 -20.74
CA VAL A 137 -7.12 -22.36 -20.11
C VAL A 137 -7.29 -22.59 -18.62
N ILE A 138 -6.67 -23.67 -18.11
CA ILE A 138 -6.77 -24.10 -16.70
C ILE A 138 -5.38 -24.11 -16.09
N SER A 139 -5.27 -23.61 -14.86
CA SER A 139 -4.01 -23.68 -14.15
C SER A 139 -3.69 -25.07 -13.61
N VAL A 140 -2.43 -25.45 -13.75
CA VAL A 140 -1.87 -26.70 -13.27
C VAL A 140 -0.55 -26.46 -12.56
N VAL A 141 -0.17 -27.37 -11.68
CA VAL A 141 1.13 -27.39 -11.02
C VAL A 141 1.79 -28.73 -11.29
N ASN A 142 3.12 -28.73 -11.42
CA ASN A 142 3.88 -29.97 -11.50
C ASN A 142 3.74 -30.74 -10.18
N THR A 143 3.40 -32.03 -10.26
CA THR A 143 3.17 -32.90 -9.09
C THR A 143 4.46 -33.24 -8.33
N GLY A 144 5.62 -32.98 -8.92
CA GLY A 144 6.93 -33.18 -8.32
C GLY A 144 7.11 -34.60 -7.82
N GLU A 145 7.23 -34.76 -6.50
CA GLU A 145 7.39 -36.08 -5.88
C GLU A 145 6.12 -36.93 -5.95
N LYS A 146 4.94 -36.30 -6.03
CA LYS A 146 3.62 -36.95 -6.00
C LYS A 146 3.21 -37.48 -7.38
N HIS A 147 4.16 -37.97 -8.15
CA HIS A 147 3.93 -38.50 -9.50
C HIS A 147 2.97 -39.71 -9.47
N PRO A 148 1.99 -39.83 -10.40
CA PRO A 148 0.99 -40.90 -10.39
C PRO A 148 1.54 -42.33 -10.29
N VAL A 149 2.65 -42.63 -10.97
CA VAL A 149 3.31 -43.96 -10.90
C VAL A 149 3.81 -44.33 -9.49
N ARG A 150 4.06 -43.34 -8.65
CA ARG A 150 4.50 -43.53 -7.25
C ARG A 150 3.31 -43.63 -6.29
N LEU A 151 2.09 -43.32 -6.73
CA LEU A 151 0.88 -43.46 -5.90
C LEU A 151 0.59 -44.94 -5.65
N LYS A 152 0.37 -45.28 -4.38
CA LYS A 152 0.04 -46.63 -3.94
C LYS A 152 -1.35 -46.69 -3.32
N ARG A 153 -2.03 -47.83 -3.50
CA ARG A 153 -3.18 -48.26 -2.73
C ARG A 153 -2.71 -49.08 -1.53
N ILE A 154 -3.42 -48.95 -0.42
CA ILE A 154 -3.28 -49.85 0.72
C ILE A 154 -4.52 -50.74 0.73
N ILE A 155 -4.34 -52.04 0.49
CA ILE A 155 -5.42 -53.03 0.45
C ILE A 155 -5.03 -54.18 1.38
N ASN A 156 -5.79 -54.39 2.45
CA ASN A 156 -5.49 -55.42 3.45
C ASN A 156 -4.05 -55.32 3.97
N ASP A 157 -3.62 -54.11 4.36
CA ASP A 157 -2.25 -53.80 4.82
C ASP A 157 -1.12 -54.05 3.80
N GLN A 158 -1.48 -54.30 2.53
CA GLN A 158 -0.52 -54.46 1.44
C GLN A 158 -0.49 -53.23 0.53
N ILE A 159 0.72 -52.81 0.17
CA ILE A 159 0.98 -51.77 -0.82
C ILE A 159 0.79 -52.36 -2.23
N LYS A 160 -0.04 -51.69 -3.04
CA LYS A 160 -0.26 -52.03 -4.46
C LYS A 160 -0.20 -50.77 -5.32
N ASP A 161 0.19 -50.89 -6.58
CA ASP A 161 0.21 -49.73 -7.48
C ASP A 161 -1.19 -49.16 -7.71
N PHE A 162 -1.28 -47.82 -7.69
CA PHE A 162 -2.52 -47.13 -8.03
C PHE A 162 -2.75 -47.17 -9.56
N CYS A 163 -1.74 -46.80 -10.33
CA CYS A 163 -1.74 -46.83 -11.80
C CYS A 163 -1.35 -48.22 -12.30
N LYS A 164 -2.31 -48.97 -12.86
CA LYS A 164 -2.05 -50.31 -13.39
C LYS A 164 -1.40 -50.28 -14.78
N GLU A 165 -1.71 -49.26 -15.57
CA GLU A 165 -1.23 -49.10 -16.95
C GLU A 165 0.21 -48.58 -17.01
N PHE A 166 0.63 -47.86 -15.96
CA PHE A 166 1.97 -47.27 -15.83
C PHE A 166 2.53 -47.62 -14.44
N PRO A 167 2.98 -48.88 -14.23
CA PRO A 167 3.55 -49.31 -12.96
C PRO A 167 4.90 -48.63 -12.70
N GLU A 168 5.28 -48.54 -11.42
CA GLU A 168 6.59 -47.97 -11.07
C GLU A 168 7.73 -48.83 -11.67
N PRO A 169 8.71 -48.22 -12.37
CA PRO A 169 9.79 -48.97 -13.00
C PRO A 169 10.61 -49.79 -11.99
N LYS A 170 10.97 -51.03 -12.34
CA LYS A 170 11.79 -51.92 -11.49
C LYS A 170 13.24 -51.40 -11.29
N ALA A 171 13.75 -50.58 -12.21
CA ALA A 171 15.03 -49.91 -12.13
C ALA A 171 14.87 -48.46 -12.65
N GLY A 172 15.59 -47.50 -12.06
CA GLY A 172 15.43 -46.07 -12.43
C GLY A 172 14.22 -45.38 -11.81
N SER A 173 13.80 -45.78 -10.60
CA SER A 173 12.66 -45.18 -9.87
C SER A 173 12.96 -43.80 -9.25
N ARG A 174 14.04 -43.14 -9.69
CA ARG A 174 14.39 -41.81 -9.15
C ARG A 174 13.46 -40.78 -9.77
N ARG A 175 13.03 -39.82 -8.97
CA ARG A 175 12.14 -38.72 -9.41
C ARG A 175 12.61 -38.04 -10.70
N GLN A 176 13.93 -37.89 -10.87
CA GLN A 176 14.55 -37.22 -12.02
C GLN A 176 14.39 -38.01 -13.34
N ASP A 177 14.11 -39.31 -13.24
CA ASP A 177 13.96 -40.20 -14.39
C ASP A 177 12.48 -40.26 -14.88
N LEU A 178 11.54 -39.64 -14.14
CA LEU A 178 10.11 -39.59 -14.47
C LEU A 178 9.77 -38.35 -15.29
N GLU A 179 8.83 -38.50 -16.23
CA GLU A 179 8.30 -37.37 -16.99
C GLU A 179 7.54 -36.38 -16.08
N ASP A 180 7.47 -35.13 -16.51
CA ASP A 180 6.71 -34.14 -15.77
C ASP A 180 5.22 -34.45 -15.84
N CYS A 181 4.58 -34.59 -14.68
CA CYS A 181 3.15 -34.79 -14.56
C CYS A 181 2.51 -33.64 -13.80
N TYR A 182 1.33 -33.22 -14.25
CA TYR A 182 0.66 -32.01 -13.79
C TYR A 182 -0.70 -32.32 -13.19
N ILE A 183 -1.06 -31.59 -12.13
CA ILE A 183 -2.38 -31.65 -11.51
C ILE A 183 -3.04 -30.27 -11.53
N ARG A 184 -4.35 -30.22 -11.70
CA ARG A 184 -5.12 -28.97 -11.51
C ARG A 184 -4.90 -28.47 -10.09
N ASN A 185 -4.42 -27.25 -9.94
CA ASN A 185 -4.12 -26.66 -8.64
C ASN A 185 -5.31 -25.86 -8.06
N GLY A 186 -6.44 -25.79 -8.78
CA GLY A 186 -7.64 -25.11 -8.30
C GLY A 186 -7.55 -23.58 -8.32
N ALA A 187 -6.55 -22.99 -8.98
CA ALA A 187 -6.33 -21.56 -8.94
C ALA A 187 -7.06 -20.79 -10.06
N ILE A 188 -7.06 -21.26 -11.31
CA ILE A 188 -7.62 -20.54 -12.46
C ILE A 188 -8.36 -21.50 -13.37
N TYR A 189 -9.59 -21.13 -13.72
CA TYR A 189 -10.29 -21.71 -14.86
C TYR A 189 -10.77 -20.55 -15.73
N SER A 190 -10.14 -20.32 -16.87
CA SER A 190 -10.60 -19.33 -17.85
C SER A 190 -11.19 -20.05 -19.05
N MET A 191 -12.30 -19.54 -19.57
CA MET A 191 -13.05 -20.20 -20.64
C MET A 191 -13.80 -19.18 -21.49
N THR A 192 -14.15 -19.56 -22.71
CA THR A 192 -15.12 -18.80 -23.49
C THR A 192 -16.50 -18.86 -22.84
N ARG A 193 -17.31 -17.82 -23.03
CA ARG A 193 -18.70 -17.84 -22.57
C ARG A 193 -19.45 -19.04 -23.16
N SER A 194 -19.25 -19.38 -24.43
CA SER A 194 -19.93 -20.52 -25.06
C SER A 194 -19.52 -21.86 -24.45
N CYS A 195 -18.26 -22.03 -24.01
CA CYS A 195 -17.84 -23.21 -23.26
C CYS A 195 -18.65 -23.37 -21.96
N LEU A 196 -18.86 -22.28 -21.23
CA LEU A 196 -19.63 -22.33 -19.98
C LEU A 196 -21.14 -22.46 -20.19
N ILE A 197 -21.71 -21.61 -21.06
CA ILE A 197 -23.16 -21.46 -21.19
C ILE A 197 -23.75 -22.55 -22.09
N ASP A 198 -23.11 -22.84 -23.22
CA ASP A 198 -23.67 -23.71 -24.26
C ASP A 198 -23.19 -25.16 -24.06
N LYS A 199 -21.89 -25.36 -23.81
CA LYS A 199 -21.31 -26.69 -23.55
C LYS A 199 -21.43 -27.14 -22.10
N PHE A 200 -21.88 -26.26 -21.19
CA PHE A 200 -22.03 -26.56 -19.76
C PHE A 200 -20.74 -27.10 -19.13
N SER A 201 -19.58 -26.52 -19.49
CA SER A 201 -18.28 -27.01 -19.03
C SER A 201 -17.34 -25.88 -18.61
N ARG A 202 -16.49 -26.18 -17.63
CA ARG A 202 -15.35 -25.32 -17.22
C ARG A 202 -14.07 -25.61 -18.00
N HIS A 203 -14.10 -26.65 -18.83
CA HIS A 203 -13.00 -27.02 -19.71
C HIS A 203 -13.55 -27.50 -21.05
N GLY A 204 -13.15 -26.87 -22.13
CA GLY A 204 -13.58 -27.28 -23.46
C GLY A 204 -12.78 -28.47 -23.99
N GLU A 205 -13.05 -28.80 -25.25
CA GLU A 205 -12.34 -29.87 -25.95
C GLU A 205 -10.92 -29.41 -26.31
N ASP A 206 -10.78 -28.16 -26.77
CA ASP A 206 -9.48 -27.50 -26.85
C ASP A 206 -9.19 -26.77 -25.54
N SER A 207 -8.47 -27.44 -24.64
CA SER A 207 -8.06 -26.88 -23.35
C SER A 207 -6.55 -26.85 -23.22
N ARG A 208 -5.99 -25.70 -22.82
CA ARG A 208 -4.55 -25.51 -22.65
C ARG A 208 -4.17 -25.34 -21.18
N PRO A 209 -3.01 -25.82 -20.75
CA PRO A 209 -2.55 -25.63 -19.37
C PRO A 209 -1.93 -24.24 -19.18
N TYR A 210 -2.13 -23.65 -18.01
CA TYR A 210 -1.28 -22.58 -17.49
C TYR A 210 -0.47 -23.14 -16.32
N ILE A 211 0.85 -23.30 -16.48
CA ILE A 211 1.69 -23.92 -15.46
C ILE A 211 2.04 -22.86 -14.42
N MET A 212 1.63 -23.08 -13.17
CA MET A 212 1.92 -22.21 -12.04
C MET A 212 3.07 -22.77 -11.19
N PRO A 213 3.90 -21.91 -10.58
CA PRO A 213 4.88 -22.30 -9.57
C PRO A 213 4.21 -22.99 -8.37
N ASP A 214 4.96 -23.86 -7.68
CA ASP A 214 4.45 -24.66 -6.56
C ASP A 214 4.05 -23.75 -5.38
N GLU A 215 4.89 -22.78 -5.06
CA GLU A 215 4.67 -21.77 -4.03
C GLU A 215 3.47 -20.86 -4.30
N LYS A 216 3.03 -20.74 -5.56
CA LYS A 216 1.82 -20.00 -5.96
C LYS A 216 0.57 -20.90 -6.06
N SER A 217 0.74 -22.21 -5.90
CA SER A 217 -0.28 -23.23 -6.16
C SER A 217 -0.89 -23.85 -4.90
N ILE A 218 -0.72 -23.20 -3.74
CA ILE A 218 -1.35 -23.65 -2.48
C ILE A 218 -2.87 -23.61 -2.61
N ASN A 219 -3.50 -24.77 -2.35
CA ASN A 219 -4.94 -24.96 -2.35
C ASN A 219 -5.43 -25.24 -0.91
N ILE A 220 -6.26 -24.37 -0.36
CA ILE A 220 -6.73 -24.44 1.03
C ILE A 220 -7.87 -25.43 1.18
N ASP A 221 -7.57 -26.62 1.71
CA ASP A 221 -8.57 -27.64 2.06
C ASP A 221 -8.59 -27.98 3.55
N SER A 222 -7.47 -27.81 4.23
CA SER A 222 -7.27 -28.12 5.64
C SER A 222 -6.68 -26.94 6.43
N LYS A 223 -6.72 -27.03 7.76
CA LYS A 223 -6.07 -26.04 8.64
C LYS A 223 -4.55 -26.01 8.47
N PHE A 224 -3.93 -27.07 7.96
CA PHE A 224 -2.49 -27.08 7.70
C PHE A 224 -2.15 -26.21 6.49
N ASP A 225 -2.97 -26.27 5.43
CA ASP A 225 -2.79 -25.43 4.23
C ASP A 225 -2.90 -23.94 4.57
N LEU A 226 -3.80 -23.58 5.51
CA LEU A 226 -3.91 -22.21 6.03
C LEU A 226 -2.61 -21.72 6.67
N LYS A 227 -1.96 -22.55 7.49
CA LYS A 227 -0.68 -22.20 8.12
C LYS A 227 0.43 -22.01 7.09
N LEU A 228 0.48 -22.90 6.08
CA LEU A 228 1.44 -22.79 5.01
C LEU A 228 1.23 -21.50 4.19
N ALA A 229 -0.01 -21.20 3.82
CA ALA A 229 -0.33 -19.95 3.14
C ALA A 229 -0.02 -18.72 3.99
N GLU A 230 -0.30 -18.74 5.30
CA GLU A 230 0.03 -17.65 6.22
C GLU A 230 1.55 -17.38 6.25
N ILE A 231 2.37 -18.42 6.35
CA ILE A 231 3.83 -18.29 6.32
C ILE A 231 4.27 -17.68 4.99
N LEU A 232 3.81 -18.24 3.86
CA LEU A 232 4.19 -17.76 2.53
C LEU A 232 3.77 -16.29 2.31
N ILE A 233 2.58 -15.90 2.76
CA ILE A 233 2.12 -14.51 2.67
C ILE A 233 3.03 -13.58 3.50
N ARG A 234 3.36 -13.95 4.75
CA ARG A 234 4.22 -13.13 5.64
C ARG A 234 5.66 -13.00 5.11
N GLU A 235 6.18 -14.04 4.48
CA GLU A 235 7.50 -14.04 3.83
C GLU A 235 7.50 -13.27 2.49
N GLY A 236 6.35 -12.75 2.04
CA GLY A 236 6.25 -11.92 0.85
C GLY A 236 6.07 -12.69 -0.46
N TYR A 237 5.66 -13.96 -0.42
CA TYR A 237 5.32 -14.73 -1.63
C TYR A 237 3.95 -14.34 -2.22
N SER A 238 3.16 -13.57 -1.49
CA SER A 238 1.89 -13.02 -1.99
C SER A 238 2.07 -11.61 -2.53
N GLU A 239 1.81 -11.43 -3.82
CA GLU A 239 1.67 -10.09 -4.42
C GLU A 239 0.29 -9.48 -4.16
N ASN A 240 -0.66 -10.31 -3.69
CA ASN A 240 -1.98 -9.83 -3.31
C ASN A 240 -1.87 -9.03 -2.01
N LYS A 241 -2.32 -7.78 -2.07
CA LYS A 241 -2.40 -6.87 -0.92
C LYS A 241 -3.87 -6.50 -0.71
N PRO A 242 -4.67 -7.38 -0.09
CA PRO A 242 -6.06 -7.07 0.19
C PRO A 242 -6.14 -5.79 1.02
N LYS A 243 -7.11 -4.93 0.69
CA LYS A 243 -7.39 -3.73 1.46
C LYS A 243 -8.89 -3.62 1.60
N ILE A 244 -9.34 -3.25 2.79
CA ILE A 244 -10.72 -2.81 2.95
C ILE A 244 -10.84 -1.54 2.12
N ILE A 245 -11.62 -1.61 1.06
CA ILE A 245 -12.11 -0.44 0.38
C ILE A 245 -13.23 0.06 1.28
N GLU A 246 -12.91 1.05 2.11
CA GLU A 246 -13.96 1.94 2.60
C GLU A 246 -14.59 2.53 1.34
N LEU A 247 -15.75 1.97 0.95
CA LEU A 247 -16.63 2.55 -0.05
C LEU A 247 -17.21 3.83 0.57
N THR A 248 -16.39 4.86 0.73
CA THR A 248 -16.88 6.21 0.93
C THR A 248 -17.32 6.70 -0.44
N SER A 249 -18.58 6.38 -0.78
CA SER A 249 -19.29 7.19 -1.77
C SER A 249 -19.11 8.66 -1.36
N PRO A 250 -18.83 9.57 -2.29
CA PRO A 250 -18.69 11.00 -1.99
C PRO A 250 -19.93 11.47 -1.22
N GLU A 251 -19.72 12.09 -0.06
CA GLU A 251 -20.81 12.67 0.70
C GLU A 251 -21.07 14.08 0.17
N ILE A 252 -22.25 14.30 -0.39
CA ILE A 252 -22.65 15.59 -0.96
C ILE A 252 -23.57 16.30 0.04
N HIS A 253 -23.13 17.46 0.51
CA HIS A 253 -23.86 18.30 1.48
C HIS A 253 -24.14 19.67 0.85
N PRO A 254 -25.21 19.80 0.04
CA PRO A 254 -25.47 21.01 -0.71
C PRO A 254 -25.99 22.15 0.19
N LYS A 255 -25.48 23.37 -0.05
CA LYS A 255 -26.02 24.59 0.59
C LYS A 255 -26.17 25.72 -0.41
N LYS A 256 -27.36 26.33 -0.43
CA LYS A 256 -27.66 27.46 -1.32
C LYS A 256 -26.90 28.70 -0.89
N GLY A 257 -26.36 29.44 -1.86
CA GLY A 257 -25.68 30.72 -1.64
C GLY A 257 -24.25 30.62 -1.10
N LEU A 258 -23.69 29.40 -0.99
CA LEU A 258 -22.31 29.17 -0.58
C LEU A 258 -21.48 28.55 -1.71
N PRO A 259 -20.20 28.92 -1.84
CA PRO A 259 -19.30 28.36 -2.85
C PRO A 259 -19.12 26.85 -2.61
N LYS A 260 -19.11 26.07 -3.70
CA LYS A 260 -18.94 24.62 -3.59
C LYS A 260 -17.47 24.28 -3.37
N ILE A 261 -17.21 23.48 -2.34
CA ILE A 261 -15.86 22.99 -2.03
C ILE A 261 -15.75 21.46 -2.17
N LEU A 262 -14.60 21.00 -2.66
CA LEU A 262 -14.21 19.59 -2.64
C LEU A 262 -13.24 19.35 -1.49
N VAL A 263 -13.49 18.35 -0.66
CA VAL A 263 -12.63 18.01 0.48
C VAL A 263 -12.20 16.56 0.35
N THR A 264 -10.91 16.36 0.06
CA THR A 264 -10.30 15.02 -0.07
C THR A 264 -9.29 14.75 1.03
N CYS A 265 -9.06 15.71 1.94
CA CYS A 265 -8.28 15.44 3.14
C CYS A 265 -8.94 14.35 4.00
N PRO A 266 -8.15 13.51 4.69
CA PRO A 266 -8.71 12.51 5.59
C PRO A 266 -9.48 13.15 6.75
N LEU A 267 -10.78 12.83 6.87
CA LEU A 267 -11.65 13.37 7.92
C LEU A 267 -12.31 12.29 8.79
N HIS A 268 -12.12 11.00 8.48
CA HIS A 268 -12.78 9.90 9.18
C HIS A 268 -12.43 9.85 10.68
N PHE A 269 -11.25 10.33 11.06
CA PHE A 269 -10.80 10.45 12.45
C PHE A 269 -11.02 11.85 13.07
N LEU A 270 -11.56 12.81 12.32
CA LEU A 270 -11.80 14.19 12.76
C LEU A 270 -13.30 14.51 12.73
N SER A 271 -14.10 13.79 13.50
CA SER A 271 -15.56 13.89 13.51
C SER A 271 -16.07 15.33 13.74
N GLU A 272 -15.43 16.08 14.64
CA GLU A 272 -15.78 17.48 14.91
C GLU A 272 -15.49 18.40 13.71
N VAL A 273 -14.32 18.24 13.08
CA VAL A 273 -13.95 19.05 11.90
C VAL A 273 -14.87 18.73 10.74
N LYS A 274 -15.17 17.44 10.53
CA LYS A 274 -16.14 17.00 9.52
C LYS A 274 -17.51 17.63 9.75
N LYS A 275 -18.01 17.61 10.98
CA LYS A 275 -19.29 18.23 11.35
C LYS A 275 -19.27 19.74 11.05
N GLN A 276 -18.20 20.43 11.44
CA GLN A 276 -18.03 21.85 11.14
C GLN A 276 -18.04 22.13 9.63
N ILE A 277 -17.35 21.32 8.83
CA ILE A 277 -17.35 21.46 7.36
C ILE A 277 -18.77 21.33 6.80
N ILE A 278 -19.52 20.32 7.24
CA ILE A 278 -20.91 20.09 6.82
C ILE A 278 -21.82 21.24 7.27
N GLU A 279 -21.56 21.85 8.44
CA GLU A 279 -22.32 22.98 8.97
C GLU A 279 -22.00 24.32 8.29
N ASP A 280 -20.77 24.52 7.81
CA ASP A 280 -20.32 25.81 7.30
C ASP A 280 -20.30 25.92 5.76
N TRP A 281 -20.33 24.79 5.03
CA TRP A 281 -20.03 24.79 3.59
C TRP A 281 -21.06 24.06 2.72
N ASN A 282 -21.10 24.44 1.44
CA ASN A 282 -21.61 23.60 0.35
C ASN A 282 -20.48 22.67 -0.08
N CYS A 283 -20.50 21.40 0.29
CA CYS A 283 -19.30 20.55 0.17
C CYS A 283 -19.55 19.16 -0.42
N ILE A 284 -18.51 18.66 -1.08
CA ILE A 284 -18.34 17.26 -1.46
C ILE A 284 -17.18 16.71 -0.61
N ILE A 285 -17.46 15.73 0.24
CA ILE A 285 -16.43 15.05 1.05
C ILE A 285 -16.12 13.71 0.40
N ALA A 286 -14.88 13.58 -0.07
CA ALA A 286 -14.35 12.41 -0.77
C ALA A 286 -13.00 12.01 -0.17
N SER A 287 -13.00 11.73 1.15
CA SER A 287 -11.82 11.24 1.84
C SER A 287 -11.42 9.87 1.29
N SER A 288 -10.13 9.66 1.03
CA SER A 288 -9.54 8.37 0.60
C SER A 288 -9.83 7.93 -0.84
N SER A 289 -10.11 8.86 -1.76
CA SER A 289 -10.25 8.55 -3.19
C SER A 289 -8.90 8.48 -3.91
N ASP A 290 -8.72 7.48 -4.76
CA ASP A 290 -7.62 7.43 -5.74
C ASP A 290 -7.88 8.39 -6.92
N LYS A 291 -6.90 8.53 -7.82
CA LYS A 291 -6.95 9.48 -8.94
C LYS A 291 -8.20 9.31 -9.81
N GLU A 292 -8.60 8.06 -10.10
CA GLU A 292 -9.74 7.78 -10.99
C GLU A 292 -11.07 8.11 -10.30
N LYS A 293 -11.23 7.73 -9.03
CA LYS A 293 -12.42 8.11 -8.25
C LYS A 293 -12.54 9.62 -8.10
N ILE A 294 -11.42 10.34 -7.92
CA ILE A 294 -11.47 11.80 -7.90
C ILE A 294 -12.06 12.33 -9.20
N ARG A 295 -11.58 11.87 -10.37
CA ARG A 295 -12.15 12.27 -11.68
C ARG A 295 -13.65 12.02 -11.77
N GLU A 296 -14.13 10.87 -11.31
CA GLU A 296 -15.57 10.56 -11.29
C GLU A 296 -16.38 11.54 -10.41
N ILE A 297 -15.75 12.12 -9.39
CA ILE A 297 -16.35 13.03 -8.42
C ILE A 297 -16.18 14.49 -8.83
N LEU A 298 -15.20 14.82 -9.68
CA LEU A 298 -14.96 16.18 -10.13
C LEU A 298 -16.24 16.75 -10.77
N ARG A 299 -16.58 17.97 -10.35
CA ARG A 299 -17.72 18.74 -10.86
C ARG A 299 -17.19 20.08 -11.32
N ASP A 300 -17.71 20.54 -12.45
CA ASP A 300 -17.32 21.80 -13.09
C ASP A 300 -17.63 23.04 -12.24
N ASP A 301 -18.48 22.91 -11.22
CA ASP A 301 -18.91 23.99 -10.32
C ASP A 301 -18.16 24.05 -8.98
N VAL A 302 -17.07 23.30 -8.79
CA VAL A 302 -16.21 23.39 -7.60
C VAL A 302 -15.34 24.65 -7.65
N GLU A 303 -15.39 25.47 -6.61
CA GLU A 303 -14.63 26.73 -6.50
C GLU A 303 -13.38 26.63 -5.62
N ALA A 304 -13.36 25.71 -4.65
CA ALA A 304 -12.16 25.43 -3.85
C ALA A 304 -11.98 23.95 -3.57
N TRP A 305 -10.73 23.49 -3.52
CA TRP A 305 -10.38 22.12 -3.20
C TRP A 305 -9.41 22.07 -2.02
N ILE A 306 -9.81 21.44 -0.92
CA ILE A 306 -8.96 21.13 0.23
C ILE A 306 -8.45 19.69 0.06
N CYS A 307 -7.20 19.57 -0.38
CA CYS A 307 -6.64 18.30 -0.81
C CYS A 307 -6.06 17.47 0.35
N ASN A 308 -5.81 16.19 0.07
CA ASN A 308 -5.02 15.34 0.96
C ASN A 308 -3.57 15.87 0.97
N PRO A 309 -2.93 16.06 2.14
CA PRO A 309 -1.56 16.57 2.22
C PRO A 309 -0.49 15.61 1.67
N SER A 310 -0.80 14.31 1.59
CA SER A 310 0.08 13.27 1.05
C SER A 310 -0.73 12.26 0.22
N PRO A 311 -1.27 12.68 -0.95
CA PRO A 311 -2.03 11.79 -1.81
C PRO A 311 -1.11 10.78 -2.51
N THR A 312 -1.66 9.63 -2.91
CA THR A 312 -0.95 8.61 -3.69
C THR A 312 -0.81 8.96 -5.19
N TYR A 313 -1.12 10.21 -5.55
CA TYR A 313 -1.15 10.72 -6.91
C TYR A 313 -0.76 12.20 -6.93
N MET A 314 -0.34 12.70 -8.10
CA MET A 314 -0.10 14.13 -8.32
C MET A 314 -1.41 14.84 -8.68
N ILE A 315 -1.64 16.01 -8.10
CA ILE A 315 -2.66 16.97 -8.54
C ILE A 315 -2.06 17.75 -9.71
N ASP A 316 -2.05 17.08 -10.86
CA ASP A 316 -1.43 17.55 -12.10
C ASP A 316 -2.44 18.26 -13.02
N GLU A 317 -1.94 18.82 -14.12
CA GLU A 317 -2.73 19.45 -15.18
C GLU A 317 -3.89 18.57 -15.67
N SER A 318 -3.76 17.23 -15.68
CA SER A 318 -4.84 16.35 -16.14
C SER A 318 -6.06 16.38 -15.22
N LEU A 319 -5.87 16.54 -13.91
CA LEU A 319 -6.98 16.69 -12.96
C LEU A 319 -7.48 18.13 -12.89
N LEU A 320 -6.56 19.11 -12.89
CA LEU A 320 -6.93 20.51 -12.70
C LEU A 320 -7.74 21.05 -13.88
N ARG A 321 -7.56 20.53 -15.10
CA ARG A 321 -8.38 20.89 -16.27
C ARG A 321 -9.85 20.49 -16.14
N GLU A 322 -10.18 19.50 -15.32
CA GLU A 322 -11.56 19.05 -15.07
C GLU A 322 -12.32 19.97 -14.10
N LEU A 323 -11.65 20.97 -13.50
CA LEU A 323 -12.23 21.91 -12.54
C LEU A 323 -12.10 23.38 -13.04
N PRO A 324 -12.83 23.77 -14.09
CA PRO A 324 -12.68 25.10 -14.72
C PRO A 324 -13.05 26.27 -13.80
N MET A 325 -13.87 26.05 -12.77
CA MET A 325 -14.27 27.07 -11.79
C MET A 325 -13.38 27.13 -10.55
N LEU A 326 -12.35 26.28 -10.46
CA LEU A 326 -11.47 26.23 -9.30
C LEU A 326 -10.70 27.55 -9.16
N LYS A 327 -10.85 28.21 -8.01
CA LYS A 327 -10.12 29.44 -7.66
C LYS A 327 -9.03 29.17 -6.64
N ILE A 328 -9.24 28.20 -5.75
CA ILE A 328 -8.34 27.91 -4.62
C ILE A 328 -8.07 26.41 -4.53
N LEU A 329 -6.78 26.05 -4.45
CA LEU A 329 -6.33 24.72 -4.10
C LEU A 329 -5.52 24.79 -2.81
N ALA A 330 -5.99 24.14 -1.76
CA ALA A 330 -5.45 24.29 -0.42
C ALA A 330 -5.00 22.94 0.16
N THR A 331 -3.81 22.92 0.76
CA THR A 331 -3.28 21.72 1.44
C THR A 331 -3.08 21.98 2.94
N PRO A 332 -3.59 21.13 3.84
CA PRO A 332 -3.37 21.25 5.30
C PRO A 332 -1.96 20.78 5.71
N SER A 333 -0.93 21.26 5.01
CA SER A 333 0.47 20.88 5.22
C SER A 333 1.41 22.03 4.86
N THR A 334 2.66 21.95 5.30
CA THR A 334 3.74 22.84 4.84
C THR A 334 4.27 22.46 3.46
N GLY A 335 4.30 21.16 3.15
CA GLY A 335 4.71 20.65 1.84
C GLY A 335 3.56 20.68 0.83
N SER A 336 3.86 21.13 -0.39
CA SER A 336 2.92 21.21 -1.52
C SER A 336 3.51 20.58 -2.80
N ASN A 337 4.45 19.64 -2.63
CA ASN A 337 5.15 18.96 -3.73
C ASN A 337 4.24 18.04 -4.56
N HIS A 338 3.04 17.71 -4.08
CA HIS A 338 2.04 16.93 -4.79
C HIS A 338 1.12 17.77 -5.69
N ILE A 339 1.36 19.08 -5.81
CA ILE A 339 0.55 20.04 -6.58
C ILE A 339 1.37 20.62 -7.74
N ASP A 340 0.80 20.64 -8.94
CA ASP A 340 1.34 21.36 -10.09
C ASP A 340 1.12 22.88 -9.95
N LYS A 341 2.04 23.53 -9.23
CA LYS A 341 2.00 24.96 -8.95
C LYS A 341 2.13 25.82 -10.21
N ASP A 342 2.81 25.34 -11.24
CA ASP A 342 3.00 26.07 -12.49
C ASP A 342 1.70 26.11 -13.31
N TYR A 343 0.96 25.00 -13.34
CA TYR A 343 -0.40 25.00 -13.88
C TYR A 343 -1.32 25.92 -13.07
N CYS A 344 -1.32 25.83 -11.74
CA CYS A 344 -2.14 26.69 -10.88
C CYS A 344 -1.89 28.17 -11.16
N LYS A 345 -0.62 28.60 -11.19
CA LYS A 345 -0.22 29.99 -11.45
C LYS A 345 -0.69 30.48 -12.83
N ARG A 346 -0.51 29.67 -13.88
CA ARG A 346 -0.93 30.03 -15.26
C ARG A 346 -2.45 30.20 -15.41
N ASN A 347 -3.23 29.54 -14.57
CA ASN A 347 -4.70 29.54 -14.64
C ASN A 347 -5.36 30.36 -13.51
N GLY A 348 -4.57 31.15 -12.75
CA GLY A 348 -5.12 32.00 -11.69
C GLY A 348 -5.68 31.24 -10.49
N ILE A 349 -5.24 30.00 -10.27
CA ILE A 349 -5.62 29.19 -9.11
C ILE A 349 -4.66 29.50 -7.95
N SER A 350 -5.17 30.04 -6.86
CA SER A 350 -4.39 30.33 -5.65
C SER A 350 -4.07 29.05 -4.89
N VAL A 351 -2.78 28.79 -4.63
CA VAL A 351 -2.34 27.64 -3.84
C VAL A 351 -2.12 28.06 -2.39
N LEU A 352 -2.91 27.52 -1.45
CA LEU A 352 -2.79 27.79 -0.02
C LEU A 352 -2.11 26.62 0.70
N SER A 353 -1.20 26.92 1.59
CA SER A 353 -0.51 25.93 2.44
C SER A 353 -0.18 26.54 3.79
N LEU A 354 0.26 25.72 4.73
CA LEU A 354 0.74 26.20 6.03
C LEU A 354 2.15 26.81 5.93
N LYS A 355 2.84 26.67 4.80
CA LYS A 355 4.21 27.16 4.62
C LYS A 355 4.28 28.67 4.91
N ASP A 356 5.35 29.09 5.58
CA ASP A 356 5.64 30.49 5.89
C ASP A 356 4.59 31.19 6.79
N THR A 357 3.70 30.41 7.42
CA THR A 357 2.76 30.93 8.43
C THR A 357 3.33 30.79 9.84
N ASP A 358 3.05 31.77 10.71
CA ASP A 358 3.40 31.67 12.13
C ASP A 358 2.66 30.52 12.84
N PHE A 359 1.50 30.11 12.31
CA PHE A 359 0.71 29.00 12.84
C PHE A 359 1.48 27.69 12.92
N VAL A 360 2.37 27.42 11.96
CA VAL A 360 3.18 26.19 11.91
C VAL A 360 3.97 25.99 13.19
N LYS A 361 4.38 27.06 13.89
CA LYS A 361 5.11 26.99 15.17
C LYS A 361 4.31 26.26 16.27
N ASN A 362 2.99 26.17 16.15
CA ASN A 362 2.09 25.49 17.08
C ASN A 362 1.85 24.00 16.76
N ILE A 363 2.48 23.48 15.71
CA ILE A 363 2.44 22.07 15.31
C ILE A 363 3.71 21.39 15.83
N TYR A 364 3.57 20.34 16.64
CA TYR A 364 4.69 19.65 17.29
C TYR A 364 4.92 18.22 16.79
N ALA A 365 3.92 17.59 16.15
CA ALA A 365 3.95 16.18 15.73
C ALA A 365 5.28 15.75 15.10
N SER A 366 5.74 16.45 14.05
CA SER A 366 6.99 16.06 13.36
C SER A 366 8.22 16.16 14.25
N SER A 367 8.26 17.14 15.16
CA SER A 367 9.38 17.31 16.10
C SER A 367 9.39 16.20 17.15
N GLU A 368 8.22 15.90 17.73
CA GLU A 368 8.02 14.82 18.71
C GLU A 368 8.35 13.46 18.10
N TYR A 369 7.87 13.22 16.87
CA TYR A 369 8.15 12.01 16.13
C TYR A 369 9.64 11.85 15.81
N THR A 370 10.31 12.91 15.34
CA THR A 370 11.75 12.88 15.05
C THR A 370 12.55 12.54 16.31
N PHE A 371 12.17 13.11 17.45
CA PHE A 371 12.77 12.81 18.75
C PHE A 371 12.54 11.34 19.16
N ALA A 372 11.30 10.84 19.08
CA ALA A 372 10.97 9.45 19.38
C ALA A 372 11.71 8.45 18.47
N LEU A 373 11.84 8.80 17.18
CA LEU A 373 12.55 8.01 16.19
C LEU A 373 14.05 7.96 16.48
N MET A 374 14.65 9.09 16.87
CA MET A 374 16.05 9.16 17.34
C MET A 374 16.28 8.28 18.58
N LEU A 375 15.39 8.34 19.57
CA LEU A 375 15.47 7.47 20.76
C LEU A 375 15.40 5.99 20.38
N SER A 376 14.45 5.64 19.50
CA SER A 376 14.25 4.27 19.02
C SER A 376 15.45 3.74 18.24
N LEU A 377 16.10 4.60 17.46
CA LEU A 377 17.28 4.29 16.68
C LEU A 377 18.48 3.91 17.55
N VAL A 378 18.82 4.74 18.53
CA VAL A 378 19.98 4.49 19.42
C VAL A 378 19.75 3.27 20.31
N ARG A 379 18.49 2.99 20.67
CA ARG A 379 18.11 1.92 21.60
C ARG A 379 17.61 0.64 20.93
N ASN A 380 17.63 0.58 19.59
CA ASN A 380 17.27 -0.60 18.81
C ASN A 380 15.85 -1.15 19.14
N ILE A 381 14.90 -0.25 19.41
CA ILE A 381 13.57 -0.60 19.94
C ILE A 381 12.73 -1.41 18.93
N PRO A 382 12.58 -1.01 17.65
CA PRO A 382 11.69 -1.72 16.73
C PRO A 382 12.11 -3.18 16.51
N PHE A 383 13.42 -3.41 16.35
CA PHE A 383 13.97 -4.73 16.09
C PHE A 383 13.97 -5.63 17.33
N SER A 384 14.25 -5.07 18.52
CA SER A 384 14.14 -5.82 19.78
C SER A 384 12.68 -6.20 20.10
N ALA A 385 11.73 -5.30 19.84
CA ALA A 385 10.30 -5.59 19.98
C ALA A 385 9.85 -6.71 19.02
N GLU A 386 10.34 -6.70 17.78
CA GLU A 386 10.03 -7.74 16.80
C GLU A 386 10.59 -9.11 17.19
N ALA A 387 11.84 -9.15 17.69
CA ALA A 387 12.42 -10.37 18.22
C ALA A 387 11.60 -10.95 19.38
N ALA A 388 11.15 -10.10 20.31
CA ALA A 388 10.29 -10.49 21.41
C ALA A 388 8.94 -11.08 20.95
N ARG A 389 8.30 -10.49 19.93
CA ARG A 389 7.05 -11.03 19.35
C ARG A 389 7.25 -12.43 18.74
N LYS A 390 8.44 -12.71 18.23
CA LYS A 390 8.85 -14.04 17.71
C LYS A 390 9.21 -15.04 18.82
N GLY A 391 9.09 -14.65 20.10
CA GLY A 391 9.45 -15.49 21.24
C GLY A 391 10.96 -15.57 21.49
N LEU A 392 11.76 -14.73 20.83
CA LEU A 392 13.20 -14.64 21.06
C LEU A 392 13.46 -13.76 22.29
N TRP A 393 14.38 -14.18 23.16
CA TRP A 393 14.63 -13.49 24.43
C TRP A 393 16.14 -13.46 24.73
N ARG A 394 16.57 -14.05 25.86
CA ARG A 394 17.97 -14.04 26.31
C ARG A 394 18.98 -14.55 25.27
N ASN A 395 18.57 -15.42 24.36
CA ASN A 395 19.44 -15.97 23.32
C ASN A 395 19.81 -14.97 22.20
N VAL A 396 19.16 -13.80 22.13
CA VAL A 396 19.42 -12.79 21.10
C VAL A 396 19.67 -11.40 21.68
N GLU A 397 19.58 -11.22 23.00
CA GLU A 397 19.58 -9.89 23.64
C GLU A 397 20.84 -9.07 23.37
N ASP A 398 22.00 -9.73 23.24
CA ASP A 398 23.28 -9.06 22.96
C ASP A 398 23.30 -8.32 21.62
N LYS A 399 22.42 -8.68 20.67
CA LYS A 399 22.28 -7.99 19.38
C LYS A 399 21.65 -6.60 19.50
N PHE A 400 20.96 -6.32 20.61
CA PHE A 400 20.14 -5.11 20.77
C PHE A 400 20.76 -4.08 21.73
N ARG A 401 22.05 -4.22 22.05
CA ARG A 401 22.75 -3.31 22.96
C ARG A 401 22.84 -1.91 22.35
N GLY A 402 22.15 -0.96 22.97
CA GLY A 402 22.19 0.46 22.62
C GLY A 402 23.22 1.25 23.44
N HIS A 403 23.24 2.57 23.23
CA HIS A 403 24.05 3.50 24.01
C HIS A 403 23.18 4.38 24.91
N GLU A 404 23.79 4.86 25.99
CA GLU A 404 23.25 5.96 26.78
C GLU A 404 23.43 7.28 26.02
N PHE A 405 22.47 8.19 26.11
CA PHE A 405 22.53 9.45 25.35
C PHE A 405 23.55 10.43 25.93
N GLU A 406 23.86 10.35 27.23
CA GLU A 406 24.76 11.28 27.93
C GLU A 406 26.17 11.30 27.32
N ILE A 407 26.59 10.21 26.68
CA ILE A 407 27.90 10.11 26.01
C ILE A 407 27.87 10.54 24.54
N LEU A 408 26.68 10.77 23.97
CA LEU A 408 26.49 11.05 22.55
C LEU A 408 26.29 12.55 22.32
N SER A 409 26.87 13.06 21.25
CA SER A 409 26.60 14.40 20.73
C SER A 409 25.56 14.38 19.60
N LEU A 410 24.71 15.41 19.55
CA LEU A 410 23.67 15.58 18.54
C LEU A 410 24.05 16.72 17.59
N GLY A 411 24.07 16.43 16.28
CA GLY A 411 24.17 17.38 15.20
C GLY A 411 22.84 17.66 14.54
N ILE A 412 22.52 18.92 14.32
CA ILE A 412 21.29 19.36 13.67
C ILE A 412 21.63 20.21 12.46
N ILE A 413 21.20 19.78 11.27
CA ILE A 413 21.29 20.56 10.04
C ILE A 413 19.92 21.16 9.74
N GLY A 414 19.81 22.48 9.83
CA GLY A 414 18.55 23.22 9.79
C GLY A 414 17.97 23.44 11.18
N TYR A 415 17.91 24.71 11.61
CA TYR A 415 17.49 25.12 12.95
C TYR A 415 16.16 25.90 12.92
N GLY A 416 15.25 25.47 12.03
CA GLY A 416 13.86 25.93 12.01
C GLY A 416 13.03 25.34 13.15
N ARG A 417 11.71 25.19 12.92
CA ARG A 417 10.77 24.63 13.93
C ARG A 417 11.17 23.23 14.42
N ILE A 418 11.52 22.32 13.51
CA ILE A 418 11.81 20.92 13.89
C ILE A 418 13.15 20.85 14.59
N GLY A 419 14.21 21.46 14.01
CA GLY A 419 15.55 21.46 14.58
C GLY A 419 15.62 22.08 15.97
N SER A 420 15.01 23.26 16.17
CA SER A 420 15.00 23.92 17.50
C SER A 420 14.20 23.13 18.55
N ASN A 421 13.07 22.53 18.19
CA ASN A 421 12.33 21.65 19.10
C ASN A 421 13.13 20.38 19.43
N LEU A 422 13.78 19.77 18.44
CA LEU A 422 14.62 18.59 18.67
C LEU A 422 15.78 18.90 19.62
N ALA A 423 16.44 20.05 19.46
CA ALA A 423 17.45 20.52 20.39
C ALA A 423 16.88 20.69 21.80
N ARG A 424 15.73 21.38 21.93
CA ARG A 424 15.03 21.58 23.19
C ARG A 424 14.64 20.27 23.89
N TYR A 425 14.20 19.26 23.15
CA TYR A 425 13.85 17.96 23.74
C TYR A 425 15.08 17.16 24.18
N SER A 426 16.23 17.39 23.53
CA SER A 426 17.42 16.56 23.70
C SER A 426 18.44 17.12 24.70
N HIS A 427 18.42 18.43 25.00
CA HIS A 427 19.55 19.12 25.65
C HIS A 427 19.92 18.65 27.07
N LEU A 428 19.01 17.94 27.77
CA LEU A 428 19.30 17.34 29.09
C LEU A 428 19.72 15.87 29.01
N MET A 429 19.65 15.27 27.82
CA MET A 429 19.92 13.85 27.61
C MET A 429 21.24 13.61 26.89
N VAL A 430 21.66 14.53 26.02
CA VAL A 430 22.87 14.38 25.20
C VAL A 430 24.04 15.14 25.79
N GLN A 431 25.26 14.72 25.47
CA GLN A 431 26.49 15.38 25.93
C GLN A 431 26.56 16.83 25.44
N LYS A 432 26.25 17.03 24.16
CA LYS A 432 26.39 18.32 23.49
C LYS A 432 25.56 18.39 22.21
N ILE A 433 25.05 19.58 21.89
CA ILE A 433 24.31 19.85 20.66
C ILE A 433 25.11 20.81 19.79
N TYR A 434 25.34 20.41 18.54
CA TYR A 434 25.91 21.22 17.48
C TYR A 434 24.85 21.48 16.42
N ALA A 435 24.78 22.70 15.91
CA ALA A 435 23.81 23.03 14.87
C ALA A 435 24.39 23.95 13.80
N TYR A 436 23.88 23.81 12.59
CA TYR A 436 24.18 24.71 11.49
C TYR A 436 22.88 25.07 10.75
N ASP A 437 22.69 26.37 10.57
CA ASP A 437 21.64 26.95 9.73
C ASP A 437 22.18 28.25 9.13
N PRO A 438 22.18 28.43 7.80
CA PRO A 438 22.72 29.63 7.16
C PRO A 438 21.83 30.87 7.33
N TYR A 439 20.58 30.71 7.77
CA TYR A 439 19.59 31.79 7.85
C TYR A 439 19.16 32.11 9.28
N VAL A 440 19.39 31.20 10.23
CA VAL A 440 18.97 31.35 11.63
C VAL A 440 20.16 31.63 12.54
N LYS A 441 20.09 32.73 13.29
CA LYS A 441 20.97 32.95 14.45
C LYS A 441 20.40 32.21 15.66
N ILE A 442 21.17 31.28 16.21
CA ILE A 442 20.77 30.45 17.34
C ILE A 442 21.12 31.18 18.64
N ASN A 443 20.12 31.37 19.51
CA ASN A 443 20.30 32.03 20.80
C ASN A 443 20.14 31.07 22.00
N ASP A 444 19.88 29.78 21.74
CA ASP A 444 19.78 28.75 22.77
C ASP A 444 21.16 28.46 23.38
N SER A 445 21.33 28.75 24.67
CA SER A 445 22.64 28.62 25.36
C SER A 445 23.18 27.19 25.42
N TYR A 446 22.32 26.20 25.24
CA TYR A 446 22.65 24.77 25.22
C TYR A 446 23.01 24.24 23.82
N VAL A 447 23.03 25.10 22.80
CA VAL A 447 23.38 24.74 21.43
C VAL A 447 24.63 25.51 20.98
N GLN A 448 25.62 24.78 20.49
CA GLN A 448 26.77 25.38 19.81
C GLN A 448 26.45 25.53 18.32
N GLN A 449 26.23 26.76 17.87
CA GLN A 449 26.13 27.06 16.44
C GLN A 449 27.51 27.02 15.80
N GLU A 450 27.68 26.19 14.79
CA GLU A 450 28.92 26.12 14.00
C GLU A 450 28.86 27.05 12.79
N SER A 451 30.02 27.46 12.30
CA SER A 451 30.14 28.35 11.14
C SER A 451 30.01 27.63 9.78
N ASP A 452 30.25 26.32 9.75
CA ASP A 452 30.15 25.45 8.58
C ASP A 452 29.48 24.12 9.00
N TYR A 453 28.57 23.60 8.18
CA TYR A 453 27.93 22.30 8.39
C TYR A 453 28.94 21.17 8.56
N LYS A 454 30.12 21.25 7.91
CA LYS A 454 31.16 20.23 8.01
C LYS A 454 31.65 20.03 9.44
N GLU A 455 31.67 21.08 10.24
CA GLU A 455 32.05 20.98 11.66
C GLU A 455 31.02 20.19 12.45
N VAL A 456 29.73 20.41 12.19
CA VAL A 456 28.64 19.61 12.77
C VAL A 456 28.83 18.14 12.39
N LEU A 457 29.03 17.84 11.10
CA LEU A 457 29.23 16.47 10.62
C LEU A 457 30.38 15.75 11.35
N ALA A 458 31.52 16.41 11.50
CA ALA A 458 32.72 15.84 12.11
C ALA A 458 32.58 15.63 13.63
N LYS A 459 31.75 16.44 14.30
CA LYS A 459 31.62 16.44 15.77
C LYS A 459 30.49 15.52 16.26
N SER A 460 29.50 15.20 15.44
CA SER A 460 28.26 14.54 15.86
C SER A 460 28.28 13.00 15.87
N ASP A 461 27.75 12.41 16.94
CA ASP A 461 27.51 10.96 17.04
C ASP A 461 26.10 10.59 16.52
N ILE A 462 25.16 11.52 16.62
CA ILE A 462 23.83 11.47 16.03
C ILE A 462 23.69 12.67 15.10
N LEU A 463 23.27 12.47 13.84
CA LEU A 463 23.02 13.55 12.90
C LEU A 463 21.55 13.54 12.46
N ALA A 464 20.86 14.66 12.65
CA ALA A 464 19.48 14.88 12.23
C ALA A 464 19.38 15.94 11.13
N ILE A 465 18.68 15.60 10.06
CA ILE A 465 18.40 16.50 8.93
C ILE A 465 17.00 17.13 9.12
N CYS A 466 16.97 18.46 9.23
CA CYS A 466 15.79 19.27 9.52
C CYS A 466 15.64 20.46 8.55
N VAL A 467 16.00 20.27 7.28
CA VAL A 467 15.95 21.31 6.23
C VAL A 467 14.71 21.18 5.34
N HIS A 468 14.32 22.28 4.71
CA HIS A 468 13.31 22.24 3.66
C HIS A 468 13.90 21.66 2.37
N LEU A 469 13.04 21.05 1.54
CA LEU A 469 13.41 20.64 0.19
C LEU A 469 13.25 21.82 -0.78
N ASP A 470 14.34 22.13 -1.47
CA ASP A 470 14.46 23.16 -2.51
C ASP A 470 15.61 22.79 -3.46
N GLU A 471 15.88 23.66 -4.44
CA GLU A 471 16.92 23.44 -5.44
C GLU A 471 18.34 23.30 -4.86
N ASN A 472 18.60 23.90 -3.69
CA ASN A 472 19.91 23.88 -3.04
C ASN A 472 20.12 22.68 -2.11
N THR A 473 19.02 22.03 -1.70
CA THR A 473 19.03 20.92 -0.72
C THR A 473 18.82 19.56 -1.36
N ILE A 474 18.36 19.49 -2.61
CA ILE A 474 18.26 18.23 -3.37
C ILE A 474 19.64 17.55 -3.46
N GLY A 475 19.71 16.30 -3.00
CA GLY A 475 20.93 15.49 -3.02
C GLY A 475 22.10 16.07 -2.23
N MET A 476 21.88 17.04 -1.34
CA MET A 476 22.95 17.69 -0.57
C MET A 476 23.66 16.69 0.34
N VAL A 477 22.94 15.72 0.91
CA VAL A 477 23.53 14.66 1.73
C VAL A 477 24.00 13.54 0.80
N ASN A 478 25.27 13.61 0.42
CA ASN A 478 25.90 12.68 -0.52
C ASN A 478 27.16 12.01 0.09
N GLU A 479 27.89 11.24 -0.72
CA GLU A 479 29.08 10.51 -0.27
C GLU A 479 30.14 11.40 0.40
N SER A 480 30.30 12.66 -0.03
CA SER A 480 31.25 13.58 0.61
C SER A 480 30.83 13.95 2.03
N TRP A 481 29.52 14.06 2.29
CA TRP A 481 28.99 14.31 3.63
C TRP A 481 29.23 13.12 4.54
N PHE A 482 28.89 11.91 4.07
CA PHE A 482 29.07 10.69 4.86
C PHE A 482 30.53 10.49 5.24
N LYS A 483 31.49 10.76 4.35
CA LYS A 483 32.93 10.71 4.65
C LYS A 483 33.34 11.59 5.82
N LEU A 484 32.80 12.81 5.91
CA LEU A 484 33.10 13.77 6.97
C LEU A 484 32.49 13.39 8.32
N MET A 485 31.46 12.55 8.35
CA MET A 485 30.85 12.09 9.61
C MET A 485 31.81 11.19 10.41
N LYS A 486 31.55 11.04 11.71
CA LYS A 486 32.23 10.00 12.50
C LYS A 486 31.92 8.60 11.96
N HIS A 487 32.84 7.66 12.21
CA HIS A 487 32.54 6.25 11.97
C HIS A 487 31.56 5.75 13.04
N GLY A 488 30.53 5.02 12.62
CA GLY A 488 29.48 4.52 13.51
C GLY A 488 28.44 5.58 13.90
N VAL A 489 28.25 6.62 13.09
CA VAL A 489 27.25 7.68 13.31
C VAL A 489 25.81 7.13 13.21
N TYR A 490 24.89 7.68 14.01
CA TYR A 490 23.46 7.46 13.87
C TYR A 490 22.85 8.56 13.00
N PHE A 491 22.06 8.19 11.99
CA PHE A 491 21.53 9.16 11.01
C PHE A 491 20.00 9.20 11.02
N VAL A 492 19.41 10.40 11.09
CA VAL A 492 17.95 10.60 11.15
C VAL A 492 17.49 11.57 10.06
N ASN A 493 16.49 11.18 9.28
CA ASN A 493 15.82 12.07 8.33
C ASN A 493 14.30 11.90 8.36
N THR A 494 13.64 12.97 8.77
CA THR A 494 12.17 13.15 8.74
C THR A 494 11.76 14.34 7.86
N SER A 495 12.71 14.90 7.08
CA SER A 495 12.49 16.07 6.24
C SER A 495 11.89 15.67 4.89
N ARG A 496 12.71 15.25 3.93
CA ARG A 496 12.32 14.71 2.60
C ARG A 496 13.35 13.71 2.11
N GLY A 497 12.94 12.75 1.29
CA GLY A 497 13.83 11.71 0.75
C GLY A 497 14.81 12.26 -0.28
N GLU A 498 14.38 13.21 -1.10
CA GLU A 498 15.16 13.84 -2.17
C GLU A 498 16.38 14.63 -1.67
N ILE A 499 16.45 14.94 -0.38
CA ILE A 499 17.60 15.61 0.25
C ILE A 499 18.83 14.68 0.29
N ILE A 500 18.62 13.36 0.25
CA ILE A 500 19.67 12.35 0.41
C ILE A 500 19.95 11.66 -0.91
N ASN A 501 21.23 11.47 -1.22
CA ASN A 501 21.65 10.45 -2.17
C ASN A 501 21.49 9.07 -1.52
N GLU A 502 20.34 8.43 -1.74
CA GLU A 502 19.96 7.17 -1.09
C GLU A 502 20.92 6.02 -1.41
N LYS A 503 21.52 6.00 -2.60
CA LYS A 503 22.55 5.00 -2.94
C LYS A 503 23.76 5.13 -2.02
N ALA A 504 24.28 6.35 -1.84
CA ALA A 504 25.40 6.59 -0.94
C ALA A 504 25.03 6.25 0.52
N LEU A 505 23.79 6.54 0.95
CA LEU A 505 23.32 6.15 2.27
C LEU A 505 23.42 4.62 2.49
N LEU A 506 22.94 3.83 1.53
CA LEU A 506 22.95 2.36 1.62
C LEU A 506 24.38 1.79 1.63
N GLU A 507 25.30 2.35 0.83
CA GLU A 507 26.71 1.96 0.83
C GLU A 507 27.37 2.26 2.19
N ASN A 508 27.05 3.40 2.81
CA ASN A 508 27.57 3.78 4.12
C ASN A 508 26.94 3.02 5.29
N LEU A 509 25.67 2.59 5.16
CA LEU A 509 25.04 1.66 6.11
C LEU A 509 25.68 0.26 6.03
N SER A 510 25.94 -0.22 4.81
CA SER A 510 26.51 -1.55 4.58
C SER A 510 27.96 -1.64 5.08
N SER A 511 28.74 -0.55 4.94
CA SER A 511 30.11 -0.48 5.43
C SER A 511 30.25 -0.22 6.93
N GLY A 512 29.15 0.08 7.63
CA GLY A 512 29.15 0.46 9.05
C GLY A 512 29.65 1.88 9.31
N LYS A 513 29.96 2.67 8.27
CA LYS A 513 30.23 4.11 8.41
C LYS A 513 29.07 4.81 9.12
N ILE A 514 27.85 4.47 8.72
CA ILE A 514 26.62 4.75 9.46
C ILE A 514 26.26 3.50 10.23
N LYS A 515 26.21 3.59 11.56
CA LYS A 515 25.88 2.45 12.42
C LYS A 515 24.43 2.01 12.20
N SER A 516 23.53 2.97 12.17
CA SER A 516 22.10 2.75 11.91
C SER A 516 21.46 4.06 11.45
N ALA A 517 20.41 3.95 10.62
CA ALA A 517 19.64 5.10 10.16
C ALA A 517 18.15 4.97 10.49
N ALA A 518 17.47 6.10 10.64
CA ALA A 518 16.03 6.16 10.71
C ALA A 518 15.47 7.16 9.70
N LEU A 519 14.58 6.68 8.82
CA LEU A 519 13.96 7.45 7.75
C LEU A 519 12.44 7.38 7.88
N ASP A 520 11.80 8.54 7.89
CA ASP A 520 10.34 8.63 7.71
C ASP A 520 9.96 8.94 6.26
N VAL A 521 10.94 9.18 5.39
CA VAL A 521 10.74 9.66 4.03
C VAL A 521 11.70 8.94 3.08
N ILE A 522 11.26 8.73 1.84
CA ILE A 522 12.08 8.17 0.74
C ILE A 522 11.89 9.00 -0.52
N SER A 523 12.86 8.95 -1.43
CA SER A 523 12.76 9.64 -2.70
C SER A 523 11.62 9.06 -3.54
N ASN A 524 10.92 9.92 -4.30
CA ASN A 524 9.81 9.49 -5.17
C ASN A 524 8.74 8.65 -4.41
N GLU A 525 8.46 9.03 -3.16
CA GLU A 525 7.52 8.32 -2.30
C GLU A 525 6.09 8.27 -2.87
N GLN A 526 5.74 9.08 -3.88
CA GLN A 526 4.40 9.04 -4.47
C GLN A 526 4.24 7.93 -5.51
N ASN A 527 5.33 7.23 -5.85
CA ASN A 527 5.26 6.04 -6.68
C ASN A 527 4.42 4.94 -5.98
N PRO A 528 3.42 4.35 -6.66
CA PRO A 528 2.64 3.25 -6.09
C PRO A 528 3.46 1.98 -5.85
N ASN A 529 4.51 1.74 -6.65
CA ASN A 529 5.38 0.58 -6.53
C ASN A 529 6.55 0.83 -5.57
N LYS A 530 6.26 0.86 -4.26
CA LYS A 530 7.29 1.03 -3.23
C LYS A 530 8.08 -0.24 -2.93
N ILE A 531 7.57 -1.42 -3.29
CA ILE A 531 8.22 -2.68 -2.90
C ILE A 531 9.60 -2.80 -3.56
N ASN A 532 9.78 -2.25 -4.77
CA ASN A 532 11.05 -2.28 -5.50
C ASN A 532 11.98 -1.09 -5.16
N HIS A 533 11.58 -0.21 -4.24
CA HIS A 533 12.42 0.93 -3.86
C HIS A 533 13.69 0.45 -3.12
N PRO A 534 14.90 0.92 -3.45
CA PRO A 534 16.15 0.43 -2.86
C PRO A 534 16.18 0.49 -1.32
N ILE A 535 15.72 1.60 -0.74
CA ILE A 535 15.60 1.76 0.73
C ILE A 535 14.67 0.69 1.34
N VAL A 536 13.53 0.41 0.70
CA VAL A 536 12.55 -0.59 1.17
C VAL A 536 13.14 -1.99 1.08
N GLN A 537 13.80 -2.32 -0.03
CA GLN A 537 14.48 -3.60 -0.22
C GLN A 537 15.59 -3.83 0.81
N TYR A 538 16.36 -2.77 1.11
CA TYR A 538 17.39 -2.84 2.14
C TYR A 538 16.78 -3.07 3.52
N ALA A 539 15.77 -2.29 3.92
CA ALA A 539 15.11 -2.39 5.22
C ALA A 539 14.45 -3.75 5.49
N ARG A 540 14.01 -4.48 4.44
CA ARG A 540 13.44 -5.83 4.58
C ARG A 540 14.45 -6.87 5.06
N ASN A 541 15.74 -6.64 4.81
CA ASN A 541 16.79 -7.63 4.99
C ASN A 541 17.84 -7.22 6.04
N HIS A 542 17.72 -6.01 6.62
CA HIS A 542 18.72 -5.46 7.53
C HIS A 542 18.09 -4.78 8.74
N ASP A 543 18.66 -5.04 9.92
CA ASP A 543 18.18 -4.49 11.20
C ASP A 543 18.86 -3.17 11.60
N ASN A 544 19.54 -2.50 10.66
CA ASN A 544 20.20 -1.20 10.88
C ASN A 544 19.56 -0.03 10.13
N LEU A 545 18.31 -0.19 9.70
CA LEU A 545 17.52 0.86 9.06
C LEU A 545 16.07 0.82 9.56
N ILE A 546 15.69 1.79 10.39
CA ILE A 546 14.28 2.02 10.73
C ILE A 546 13.64 2.79 9.58
N LEU A 547 12.56 2.27 9.01
CA LEU A 547 11.82 2.91 7.93
C LEU A 547 10.35 3.04 8.31
N THR A 548 9.82 4.26 8.24
CA THR A 548 8.41 4.58 8.53
C THR A 548 7.78 5.33 7.36
N PRO A 549 6.46 5.18 7.12
CA PRO A 549 5.83 5.59 5.87
C PRO A 549 5.31 7.04 5.89
N HIS A 550 6.18 8.02 6.15
CA HIS A 550 5.88 9.46 6.19
C HIS A 550 4.76 9.83 7.16
N ILE A 551 4.89 9.35 8.40
CA ILE A 551 3.86 9.50 9.43
C ILE A 551 4.23 10.54 10.50
N ALA A 552 5.38 11.22 10.37
CA ALA A 552 5.85 12.16 11.40
C ALA A 552 4.86 13.29 11.70
N GLY A 553 4.05 13.71 10.71
CA GLY A 553 3.04 14.75 10.90
C GLY A 553 1.69 14.28 11.46
N LEU A 554 1.46 12.97 11.56
CA LEU A 554 0.12 12.39 11.72
C LEU A 554 -0.25 12.20 13.19
N THR A 555 -0.76 13.27 13.81
CA THR A 555 -1.44 13.18 15.11
C THR A 555 -2.81 13.82 15.03
N TYR A 556 -3.78 13.28 15.78
CA TYR A 556 -5.15 13.81 15.81
C TYR A 556 -5.18 15.32 16.06
N GLU A 557 -4.36 15.81 17.00
CA GLU A 557 -4.29 17.22 17.38
C GLU A 557 -3.68 18.08 16.29
N SER A 558 -2.58 17.63 15.67
CA SER A 558 -1.88 18.41 14.65
C SER A 558 -2.66 18.48 13.35
N GLU A 559 -3.29 17.37 12.95
CA GLU A 559 -4.15 17.32 11.76
C GLU A 559 -5.43 18.13 11.97
N ALA A 560 -6.06 18.07 13.14
CA ALA A 560 -7.20 18.93 13.46
C ALA A 560 -6.85 20.42 13.40
N LYS A 561 -5.71 20.81 13.99
CA LYS A 561 -5.17 22.18 13.94
C LYS A 561 -4.96 22.64 12.50
N ALA A 562 -4.24 21.84 11.71
CA ALA A 562 -3.94 22.13 10.30
C ALA A 562 -5.21 22.25 9.45
N ALA A 563 -6.14 21.31 9.60
CA ALA A 563 -7.42 21.31 8.86
C ALA A 563 -8.26 22.55 9.19
N ARG A 564 -8.41 22.90 10.47
CA ARG A 564 -9.17 24.11 10.87
C ARG A 564 -8.53 25.39 10.36
N PHE A 565 -7.20 25.49 10.41
CA PHE A 565 -6.49 26.67 9.94
C PHE A 565 -6.64 26.85 8.42
N ILE A 566 -6.44 25.78 7.64
CA ILE A 566 -6.58 25.87 6.17
C ILE A 566 -8.03 26.18 5.77
N LEU A 567 -9.03 25.62 6.47
CA LEU A 567 -10.44 25.94 6.24
C LEU A 567 -10.73 27.43 6.42
N ASN A 568 -10.16 28.04 7.46
CA ASN A 568 -10.30 29.48 7.68
C ASN A 568 -9.61 30.30 6.58
N MET A 569 -8.40 29.93 6.17
CA MET A 569 -7.70 30.60 5.05
C MET A 569 -8.51 30.54 3.75
N VAL A 570 -9.09 29.37 3.44
CA VAL A 570 -9.95 29.21 2.25
C VAL A 570 -11.20 30.09 2.35
N LYS A 571 -11.80 30.18 3.55
CA LYS A 571 -12.98 31.04 3.81
C LYS A 571 -12.68 32.51 3.59
N GLU A 572 -11.54 33.00 4.10
CA GLU A 572 -11.10 34.38 3.93
C GLU A 572 -10.78 34.69 2.45
N ALA A 573 -10.07 33.78 1.78
CA ALA A 573 -9.72 33.93 0.37
C ALA A 573 -10.97 33.96 -0.54
N LEU A 574 -12.00 33.15 -0.27
CA LEU A 574 -13.25 33.14 -1.05
C LEU A 574 -14.11 34.40 -0.84
N ARG A 575 -13.97 35.10 0.30
CA ARG A 575 -14.69 36.35 0.58
C ARG A 575 -14.06 37.57 -0.09
N GLY A 576 -12.88 37.42 -0.70
CA GLY A 576 -12.10 38.54 -1.21
C GLY A 576 -11.50 39.41 -0.09
N GLU A 577 -11.43 38.88 1.13
CA GLU A 577 -10.84 39.57 2.30
C GLU A 577 -9.30 39.47 2.33
N VAL A 578 -8.71 38.83 1.33
CA VAL A 578 -7.26 38.63 1.20
C VAL A 578 -6.82 38.93 -0.23
N GLU A 579 -6.22 40.10 -0.42
CA GLU A 579 -5.37 40.37 -1.59
C GLU A 579 -4.00 39.70 -1.37
N ASP A 580 -3.70 38.73 -2.24
CA ASP A 580 -2.35 38.28 -2.59
C ASP A 580 -1.46 37.67 -1.47
N TYR A 581 -1.66 36.38 -1.15
CA TYR A 581 -0.58 35.53 -0.58
C TYR A 581 0.44 35.09 -1.65
N GLY A 582 0.36 35.64 -2.86
CA GLY A 582 1.13 35.26 -4.02
C GLY A 582 2.36 36.11 -4.32
N THR A 583 2.81 37.04 -3.46
CA THR A 583 4.14 37.66 -3.65
C THR A 583 4.78 38.20 -2.36
N ILE A 584 5.20 37.34 -1.42
CA ILE A 584 6.28 37.71 -0.47
C ILE A 584 7.59 37.11 -0.97
N VAL A 585 8.03 37.62 -2.12
CA VAL A 585 9.45 37.71 -2.47
C VAL A 585 9.81 39.18 -2.34
N LYS A 586 9.98 39.66 -1.10
CA LYS A 586 10.66 40.93 -0.82
C LYS A 586 11.53 40.82 0.41
N ARG A 587 12.84 40.75 0.10
CA ARG A 587 14.06 40.93 0.89
C ARG A 587 14.57 39.74 1.67
#